data_AF-A0A1C3XDD3-F1
#
_entry.id   AF-A0A1C3XDD3-F1
#
_cell.length_a   1.000
_cell.length_b   1.000
_cell.length_c   1.000
_cell.angle_alpha   90.00
_cell.angle_beta   90.00
_cell.angle_gamma   90.00
#
_symmetry.space_group_name_H-M   'P 1'
#
loop_
_entity.id
_entity.type
_entity.pdbx_description
1 polymer ?
#
loop_
_entity_poly.entity_id
_entity_poly.type
_entity_poly.pdbx_seq_one_letter_code
_entity_poly.pdbx_strand_id
1 'polypeptide(L)'
;MRMAYELCLATAAGQVPTGPDWIHEVKHDGYRMLVIRENERVRLLSRNGTDWTKRYPWIAEAALKNRQKRFVIDGEAVILGVDGVSDSRPQA
;
A
#
# COMPACT_ATOMS: atom_id res chain seq x y z
N MET A 1 10.12 15.13 -10.50
CA MET A 1 8.95 14.55 -11.21
C MET A 1 7.76 14.63 -10.25
N ARG A 2 6.65 15.26 -10.65
CA ARG A 2 5.48 15.41 -9.78
C ARG A 2 4.67 14.11 -9.84
N MET A 3 4.36 13.53 -8.68
CA MET A 3 3.49 12.36 -8.60
C MET A 3 2.07 12.76 -9.02
N ALA A 4 1.38 11.89 -9.75
CA ALA A 4 -0.01 12.15 -10.17
C ALA A 4 -1.01 12.08 -9.01
N TYR A 5 -0.61 11.52 -7.87
CA TYR A 5 -1.41 11.36 -6.66
C TYR A 5 -0.61 11.84 -5.46
N GLU A 6 -1.23 12.66 -4.62
CA GLU A 6 -0.67 13.09 -3.34
C GLU A 6 -1.12 12.13 -2.25
N LEU A 7 -0.16 11.70 -1.41
CA LEU A 7 -0.42 10.75 -0.34
C LEU A 7 -0.94 11.48 0.89
N CYS A 8 -2.06 11.00 1.44
CA CYS A 8 -2.53 11.46 2.74
C CYS A 8 -1.59 10.93 3.83
N LEU A 9 -1.01 11.84 4.63
CA LEU A 9 -0.11 11.49 5.73
C LEU A 9 -0.87 11.51 7.04
N ALA A 10 -0.66 10.49 7.87
CA ALA A 10 -1.20 10.47 9.21
C ALA A 10 -0.44 11.46 10.11
N THR A 11 -1.18 12.12 11.00
CA THR A 11 -0.60 12.92 12.08
C THR A 11 -0.27 12.01 13.26
N ALA A 12 0.95 12.10 13.78
CA ALA A 12 1.32 11.36 14.98
C ALA A 12 0.52 11.87 16.20
N ALA A 13 -0.04 10.95 16.97
CA ALA A 13 -0.81 11.25 18.17
C ALA A 13 -0.45 10.28 19.29
N GLY A 14 -0.54 10.75 20.54
CA GLY A 14 -0.27 9.91 21.72
C GLY A 14 -1.42 8.97 22.09
N GLN A 15 -2.62 9.22 21.56
CA GLN A 15 -3.82 8.42 21.83
C GLN A 15 -4.62 8.24 20.55
N VAL A 16 -5.23 7.07 20.41
CA VAL A 16 -6.14 6.75 19.30
C VAL A 16 -7.41 7.60 19.43
N PRO A 17 -7.81 8.36 18.39
CA PRO A 17 -9.06 9.11 18.41
C PRO A 17 -10.29 8.22 18.59
N THR A 18 -11.33 8.76 19.23
CA THR A 18 -12.59 8.05 19.52
C THR A 18 -13.80 8.85 19.07
N GLY A 19 -14.94 8.18 18.88
CA GLY A 19 -16.19 8.79 18.46
C GLY A 19 -16.79 8.14 17.20
N PRO A 20 -18.03 8.48 16.85
CA PRO A 20 -18.76 7.84 15.75
C PRO A 20 -18.20 8.18 14.36
N ASP A 21 -17.43 9.26 14.23
CA ASP A 21 -16.86 9.70 12.96
C ASP A 21 -15.51 9.02 12.63
N TRP A 22 -15.02 8.15 13.52
CA TRP A 22 -13.72 7.49 13.37
C TRP A 22 -13.87 6.04 12.94
N ILE A 23 -13.06 5.65 11.96
CA ILE A 23 -12.82 4.26 11.59
C ILE A 23 -11.35 3.96 11.91
N HIS A 24 -11.08 2.75 12.42
CA HIS A 24 -9.74 2.31 12.80
C HIS A 24 -9.25 1.20 11.88
N GLU A 25 -8.03 1.33 11.40
CA GLU A 25 -7.35 0.33 10.59
C GLU A 25 -6.05 -0.11 11.28
N VAL A 26 -5.63 -1.35 11.06
CA VAL A 26 -4.35 -1.85 11.56
C VAL A 26 -3.23 -1.11 10.85
N LYS A 27 -2.32 -0.51 11.61
CA LYS A 27 -1.10 0.06 11.06
C LYS A 27 -0.10 -1.06 10.79
N HIS A 28 0.01 -1.46 9.53
CA HIS A 28 1.03 -2.39 9.09
C HIS A 28 2.44 -1.77 9.10
N ASP A 29 3.45 -2.62 9.23
CA ASP A 29 4.86 -2.28 9.04
C ASP A 29 5.36 -2.89 7.73
N GLY A 30 5.72 -2.05 6.77
CA GLY A 30 6.04 -2.47 5.42
C GLY A 30 6.49 -1.32 4.53
N TYR A 31 6.16 -1.42 3.24
CA TYR A 31 6.43 -0.36 2.27
C TYR A 31 5.14 0.19 1.66
N ARG A 32 4.82 1.44 1.97
CA ARG A 32 3.69 2.16 1.35
C ARG A 32 3.81 2.21 -0.17
N MET A 33 2.72 1.84 -0.82
CA MET A 33 2.65 1.63 -2.26
C MET A 33 1.32 2.11 -2.83
N LEU A 34 1.38 2.83 -3.93
CA LEU A 34 0.22 3.05 -4.80
C LEU A 34 0.16 1.98 -5.87
N VAL A 35 -0.92 1.21 -5.90
CA VAL A 35 -1.25 0.28 -6.98
C VAL A 35 -2.13 1.01 -7.97
N ILE A 36 -1.60 1.31 -9.15
CA ILE A 36 -2.31 2.02 -10.21
C ILE A 36 -2.56 1.04 -11.35
N ARG A 37 -3.83 0.73 -11.60
CA ARG A 37 -4.24 -0.05 -12.77
C ARG A 37 -4.91 0.85 -13.81
N GLU A 38 -4.42 0.75 -15.04
CA GLU A 38 -4.97 1.39 -16.23
C GLU A 38 -5.09 0.31 -17.33
N ASN A 39 -6.26 -0.32 -17.42
CA ASN A 39 -6.54 -1.46 -18.28
C ASN A 39 -5.60 -2.64 -17.99
N GLU A 40 -4.76 -3.02 -18.95
CA GLU A 40 -3.81 -4.13 -18.87
C GLU A 40 -2.43 -3.67 -18.36
N ARG A 41 -2.29 -2.41 -17.96
CA ARG A 41 -1.09 -1.87 -17.35
C ARG A 41 -1.28 -1.68 -15.85
N VAL A 42 -0.36 -2.23 -15.07
CA VAL A 42 -0.25 -1.97 -13.63
C VAL A 42 1.10 -1.31 -13.33
N ARG A 43 1.07 -0.30 -12.46
CA ARG A 43 2.26 0.29 -11.86
C ARG A 43 2.16 0.27 -10.34
N LEU A 44 3.27 -0.04 -9.69
CA LEU A 44 3.43 0.03 -8.25
C LEU A 44 4.38 1.19 -7.95
N LEU A 45 3.87 2.30 -7.41
CA LEU A 45 4.68 3.48 -7.09
C LEU A 45 4.91 3.59 -5.59
N SER A 46 6.18 3.63 -5.18
CA SER A 46 6.55 3.84 -3.78
C SER A 46 6.13 5.25 -3.31
N ARG A 47 6.23 5.50 -2.00
CA ARG A 47 6.03 6.83 -1.40
C ARG A 47 6.79 7.96 -2.12
N ASN A 48 7.98 7.66 -2.65
CA ASN A 48 8.84 8.64 -3.33
C ASN A 48 8.65 8.66 -4.85
N GLY A 49 7.67 7.90 -5.37
CA GLY A 49 7.34 7.83 -6.79
C GLY A 49 8.22 6.92 -7.62
N THR A 50 9.04 6.07 -7.00
CA THR A 50 9.82 5.06 -7.72
C THR A 50 8.91 3.93 -8.18
N ASP A 51 9.01 3.54 -9.44
CA ASP A 51 8.29 2.37 -9.98
C ASP A 51 8.95 1.07 -9.50
N TRP A 52 8.24 0.35 -8.63
CA TRP A 52 8.64 -0.92 -8.04
C TRP A 52 7.86 -2.12 -8.62
N THR A 53 7.21 -1.95 -9.77
CA THR A 53 6.40 -3.01 -10.39
C THR A 53 7.21 -4.30 -10.61
N LYS A 54 8.46 -4.16 -11.07
CA LYS A 54 9.37 -5.31 -11.28
C LYS A 54 9.80 -5.97 -9.97
N ARG A 55 9.80 -5.24 -8.86
CA ARG A 55 10.21 -5.75 -7.54
C ARG A 55 9.12 -6.57 -6.87
N TYR A 56 7.85 -6.25 -7.12
CA TYR A 56 6.70 -6.95 -6.54
C TYR A 56 5.74 -7.48 -7.63
N PRO A 57 6.18 -8.44 -8.47
CA PRO A 57 5.40 -8.93 -9.60
C PRO A 57 4.07 -9.56 -9.20
N TRP A 58 4.00 -10.22 -8.03
CA TRP A 58 2.77 -10.86 -7.56
C TRP A 58 1.66 -9.86 -7.19
N ILE A 59 2.02 -8.68 -6.67
CA ILE A 59 1.05 -7.61 -6.41
C ILE A 59 0.50 -7.07 -7.73
N ALA A 60 1.37 -6.88 -8.73
CA ALA A 60 0.95 -6.43 -10.05
C ALA A 60 0.02 -7.44 -10.74
N GLU A 61 0.34 -8.73 -10.66
CA GLU A 61 -0.49 -9.80 -11.19
C GLU A 61 -1.86 -9.88 -10.49
N ALA A 62 -1.89 -9.77 -9.16
CA ALA A 62 -3.14 -9.74 -8.40
C ALA A 62 -4.03 -8.54 -8.80
N ALA A 63 -3.43 -7.37 -9.00
CA ALA A 63 -4.15 -6.19 -9.48
C ALA A 63 -4.76 -6.40 -10.87
N LEU A 64 -4.06 -7.09 -11.79
CA LEU A 64 -4.57 -7.45 -13.12
C LEU A 64 -5.75 -8.45 -13.08
N LYS A 65 -5.80 -9.32 -12.07
CA LYS A 65 -6.90 -10.28 -11.87
C LYS A 65 -8.19 -9.66 -11.32
N ASN A 66 -8.15 -8.40 -10.86
CA ASN A 66 -9.35 -7.71 -10.41
C ASN A 66 -10.34 -7.51 -11.57
N ARG A 67 -11.65 -7.52 -11.28
CA ARG A 67 -12.70 -7.25 -12.29
C ARG A 67 -12.64 -5.81 -12.80
N GLN A 68 -12.34 -4.86 -11.92
CA GLN A 68 -12.21 -3.46 -12.29
C GLN A 68 -10.90 -3.22 -13.03
N LYS A 69 -11.00 -2.64 -14.23
CA LYS A 69 -9.84 -2.41 -15.10
C LYS A 69 -9.13 -1.09 -14.86
N ARG A 70 -9.72 -0.17 -14.08
CA ARG A 70 -9.13 1.13 -13.78
C ARG A 70 -9.37 1.52 -12.34
N PHE A 71 -8.30 1.63 -11.56
CA PHE A 71 -8.36 2.02 -10.16
C PHE A 71 -6.99 2.47 -9.66
N VAL A 72 -7.01 3.13 -8.49
CA VAL A 72 -5.83 3.41 -7.69
C VAL A 72 -6.11 2.96 -6.27
N ILE A 73 -5.19 2.20 -5.69
CA ILE A 73 -5.25 1.75 -4.30
C ILE A 73 -4.00 2.27 -3.58
N ASP A 74 -4.19 2.89 -2.42
CA ASP A 74 -3.12 3.23 -1.47
C ASP A 74 -3.12 2.19 -0.37
N GLY A 75 -1.95 1.62 -0.09
CA GLY A 75 -1.82 0.56 0.89
C GLY A 75 -0.37 0.22 1.18
N GLU A 76 -0.18 -0.86 1.96
CA GLU A 76 1.13 -1.29 2.43
C GLU A 76 1.50 -2.64 1.81
N ALA A 77 2.65 -2.72 1.14
CA ALA A 77 3.24 -4.00 0.77
C ALA A 77 3.96 -4.58 2.00
N VAL A 78 3.54 -5.76 2.45
CA VAL A 78 3.99 -6.39 3.70
C VAL A 78 4.49 -7.80 3.48
N ILE A 79 5.36 -8.25 4.39
CA ILE A 79 5.68 -9.65 4.61
C ILE A 79 5.04 -10.01 5.95
N LEU A 80 4.27 -11.10 5.98
CA LEU A 80 3.65 -11.58 7.20
C LEU A 80 4.53 -12.67 7.81
N GLY A 81 4.77 -12.58 9.11
CA GLY A 81 5.34 -13.66 9.90
C GLY A 81 4.38 -14.84 10.01
N VAL A 82 4.86 -15.94 10.59
CA VAL A 82 4.04 -17.15 10.85
C VAL A 82 2.87 -16.88 11.79
N ASP A 83 2.97 -15.83 12.60
CA ASP A 83 1.94 -15.32 13.49
C ASP A 83 0.94 -14.36 12.79
N GLY A 84 1.16 -14.07 11.51
CA GLY A 84 0.35 -13.14 10.72
C GLY A 84 0.67 -11.65 10.96
N VAL A 85 1.71 -11.34 11.75
CA VAL A 85 2.12 -9.95 12.00
C VAL A 85 3.03 -9.46 10.87
N SER A 86 2.77 -8.24 10.38
CA SER A 86 3.64 -7.62 9.37
C SER A 86 4.92 -7.11 10.02
N ASP A 87 6.07 -7.46 9.43
CA ASP A 87 7.39 -6.92 9.82
C ASP A 87 8.16 -6.53 8.56
N SER A 88 8.71 -5.32 8.55
CA SER A 88 9.55 -4.81 7.46
C SER A 88 11.02 -5.26 7.57
N ARG A 89 11.41 -5.82 8.72
CA ARG A 89 12.76 -6.30 8.99
C ARG A 89 12.92 -7.74 8.50
N PRO A 90 14.14 -8.14 8.09
CA PRO A 90 14.44 -9.54 7.86
C PRO A 90 14.25 -10.32 9.17
N GLN A 91 13.35 -11.29 9.18
CA GLN A 91 13.26 -12.27 10.27
C GLN A 91 14.46 -13.21 10.15
N ALA A 92 15.24 -13.33 11.22
CA ALA A 92 16.44 -14.18 11.29
C ALA A 92 16.10 -15.67 11.28
#